data_AF-A0A133UJM0-F1
#
_entry.id   AF-A0A133UJM0-F1
#
_cell.length_a   1.000
_cell.length_b   1.000
_cell.length_c   1.000
_cell.angle_alpha   90.00
_cell.angle_beta   90.00
_cell.angle_gamma   90.00
#
_symmetry.space_group_name_H-M   'P 1'
#
loop_
_entity.id
_entity.type
_entity.pdbx_description
1 polymer ?
#
loop_
_entity_poly.entity_id
_entity_poly.type
_entity_poly.pdbx_seq_one_letter_code
_entity_poly.pdbx_strand_id
1 'polypeptide(L)'
;FHEVGGEVVFGNFNNLPLTIPFYWITHFLTAHWAIEYLILTNLLVRLLVCFVFMKTTPKLSQIQRLPFYLVFLFWGGEYPITTTFLIVALLMYFFTRGISSLRRISTIGFLPLLFGLGLLTKFFVIPIFFAFYYYLFFHLGKKRETGIHLLLIGSIALLMLVPFGLGNVIDSTILFNLNLGQRAVYATFYPNVFSGLLKWIGLESVYGVLAAGGFLFSVGFFDGDYFKKMIYVCFSFMILMPTPEPQFLPILFYIVVVSKYSESYERVTHPFLSDR
;
A
#
# COMPACT_ATOMS: atom_id res chain seq x y z
N PHE A 1 12.48 -18.19 -16.36
CA PHE A 1 13.44 -17.62 -17.33
C PHE A 1 13.07 -18.17 -18.70
N HIS A 2 12.86 -17.31 -19.69
CA HIS A 2 12.69 -17.73 -21.09
C HIS A 2 13.60 -16.86 -21.94
N GLU A 3 14.49 -17.49 -22.70
CA GLU A 3 15.25 -16.81 -23.74
C GLU A 3 14.37 -16.64 -24.98
N VAL A 4 14.31 -15.43 -25.50
CA VAL A 4 13.74 -15.15 -26.83
C VAL A 4 14.84 -14.45 -27.61
N GLY A 5 15.36 -15.10 -28.65
CA GLY A 5 16.34 -14.50 -29.57
C GLY A 5 17.77 -14.33 -29.03
N GLY A 6 18.18 -15.07 -28.01
CA GLY A 6 19.56 -15.02 -27.48
C GLY A 6 19.87 -13.82 -26.59
N GLU A 7 18.89 -12.96 -26.32
CA GLU A 7 18.96 -11.99 -25.23
C GLU A 7 18.24 -12.55 -24.00
N VAL A 8 18.82 -12.34 -22.82
CA VAL A 8 18.12 -12.53 -21.54
C VAL A 8 17.08 -11.42 -21.44
N VAL A 9 15.94 -11.63 -22.08
CA VAL A 9 14.79 -10.73 -21.93
C VAL A 9 14.26 -10.92 -20.52
N PHE A 10 14.36 -9.86 -19.69
CA PHE A 10 13.65 -9.76 -18.42
C PHE A 10 12.15 -9.90 -18.71
N GLY A 11 11.64 -11.13 -18.67
CA GLY A 11 10.23 -11.40 -18.83
C GLY A 11 9.43 -10.77 -17.69
N ASN A 12 9.03 -9.51 -17.86
CA ASN A 12 7.79 -8.88 -17.39
C ASN A 12 7.37 -9.11 -15.94
N PHE A 13 8.28 -9.10 -14.97
CA PHE A 13 7.92 -9.08 -13.55
C PHE A 13 8.43 -7.83 -12.84
N ASN A 14 7.77 -6.69 -13.12
CA ASN A 14 8.00 -5.41 -12.46
C ASN A 14 7.21 -5.25 -11.14
N ASN A 15 6.58 -6.33 -10.67
CA ASN A 15 5.77 -6.37 -9.46
C ASN A 15 6.43 -7.27 -8.41
N LEU A 16 6.19 -6.97 -7.13
CA LEU A 16 6.68 -7.80 -6.05
C LEU A 16 5.90 -9.12 -5.98
N PRO A 17 6.51 -10.20 -5.45
CA PRO A 17 6.05 -11.56 -5.71
C PRO A 17 4.77 -11.94 -4.98
N LEU A 18 4.23 -11.12 -4.07
CA LEU A 18 3.04 -11.51 -3.30
C LEU A 18 1.77 -11.68 -4.17
N THR A 19 1.81 -11.20 -5.41
CA THR A 19 0.74 -11.43 -6.39
C THR A 19 0.74 -12.85 -6.96
N ILE A 20 1.91 -13.51 -7.01
CA ILE A 20 2.10 -14.86 -7.59
C ILE A 20 1.27 -15.93 -6.87
N PRO A 21 1.24 -15.98 -5.52
CA PRO A 21 0.36 -16.91 -4.80
C PRO A 21 -1.13 -16.79 -5.19
N PHE A 22 -1.64 -15.59 -5.49
CA PHE A 22 -3.04 -15.43 -5.90
C PHE A 22 -3.32 -16.00 -7.29
N TYR A 23 -2.38 -15.83 -8.23
CA TYR A 23 -2.46 -16.49 -9.53
C TYR A 23 -2.40 -18.01 -9.39
N TRP A 24 -1.50 -18.51 -8.53
CA TRP A 24 -1.35 -19.93 -8.27
C TRP A 24 -2.59 -20.55 -7.60
N ILE A 25 -3.18 -19.87 -6.60
CA ILE A 25 -4.43 -20.32 -5.95
C ILE A 25 -5.56 -20.36 -6.97
N THR A 26 -5.71 -19.33 -7.81
CA THR A 26 -6.74 -19.34 -8.87
C THR A 26 -6.57 -20.56 -9.77
N HIS A 27 -5.35 -20.77 -10.28
CA HIS A 27 -5.05 -21.92 -11.12
C HIS A 27 -5.29 -23.26 -10.42
N PHE A 28 -4.88 -23.39 -9.16
CA PHE A 28 -5.08 -24.61 -8.37
C PHE A 28 -6.57 -24.93 -8.19
N LEU A 29 -7.40 -23.92 -7.92
CA LEU A 29 -8.84 -24.08 -7.69
C LEU A 29 -9.62 -24.35 -8.95
N THR A 30 -9.23 -23.76 -10.08
CA THR A 30 -10.00 -23.85 -11.33
C THR A 30 -9.41 -24.84 -12.31
N ALA A 31 -8.18 -25.30 -12.12
CA ALA A 31 -7.40 -26.12 -13.05
C ALA A 31 -7.24 -25.51 -14.46
N HIS A 32 -7.51 -24.21 -14.61
CA HIS A 32 -7.52 -23.51 -15.90
C HIS A 32 -6.85 -22.13 -15.77
N TRP A 33 -5.97 -21.80 -16.73
CA TRP A 33 -5.44 -20.46 -16.94
C TRP A 33 -6.37 -19.64 -17.86
N ALA A 34 -7.59 -19.38 -17.39
CA ALA A 34 -8.57 -18.57 -18.12
C ALA A 34 -8.76 -17.20 -17.44
N ILE A 35 -8.91 -16.14 -18.25
CA ILE A 35 -8.97 -14.76 -17.76
C ILE A 35 -10.21 -14.51 -16.90
N GLU A 36 -11.29 -15.24 -17.16
CA GLU A 36 -12.56 -15.16 -16.45
C GLU A 36 -12.39 -15.55 -14.97
N TYR A 37 -11.59 -16.58 -14.69
CA TYR A 37 -11.30 -17.02 -13.33
C TYR A 37 -10.41 -16.02 -12.57
N LEU A 38 -9.50 -15.37 -13.28
CA LEU A 38 -8.70 -14.28 -12.74
C LEU A 38 -9.59 -13.07 -12.42
N ILE A 39 -10.53 -12.71 -13.29
CA ILE A 39 -11.50 -11.65 -13.01
C ILE A 39 -12.37 -12.00 -11.80
N LEU A 40 -12.89 -13.22 -11.75
CA LEU A 40 -13.76 -13.68 -10.66
C LEU A 40 -13.02 -13.66 -9.31
N THR A 41 -11.81 -14.19 -9.24
CA THR A 41 -11.04 -14.21 -7.99
C THR A 41 -10.63 -12.80 -7.56
N ASN A 42 -10.34 -11.90 -8.49
CA ASN A 42 -10.12 -10.48 -8.19
C ASN A 42 -11.38 -9.83 -7.60
N LEU A 43 -12.55 -10.09 -8.20
CA LEU A 43 -13.84 -9.60 -7.70
C LEU A 43 -14.13 -10.13 -6.29
N LEU A 44 -13.84 -11.40 -6.00
CA LEU A 44 -14.00 -11.99 -4.67
C LEU A 44 -13.14 -11.27 -3.62
N VAL A 45 -11.88 -10.95 -3.95
CA VAL A 45 -11.01 -10.18 -3.05
C VAL A 45 -11.54 -8.77 -2.84
N ARG A 46 -12.12 -8.13 -3.86
CA ARG A 46 -12.75 -6.80 -3.73
C ARG A 46 -14.03 -6.83 -2.91
N LEU A 47 -14.82 -7.89 -3.01
CA LEU A 47 -15.96 -8.11 -2.12
C LEU A 47 -15.51 -8.23 -0.67
N LEU A 48 -14.37 -8.89 -0.42
CA LEU A 48 -13.77 -8.92 0.91
C LEU A 48 -13.33 -7.51 1.38
N VAL A 49 -12.77 -6.68 0.50
CA VAL A 49 -12.49 -5.26 0.82
C VAL A 49 -13.76 -4.52 1.21
N CYS A 50 -14.85 -4.67 0.45
CA CYS A 50 -16.16 -4.07 0.78
C CYS A 50 -16.70 -4.58 2.14
N PHE A 51 -16.52 -5.86 2.44
CA PHE A 51 -16.89 -6.43 3.74
C PHE A 51 -16.08 -5.81 4.88
N VAL A 52 -14.76 -5.68 4.72
CA VAL A 52 -13.89 -5.00 5.70
C VAL A 52 -14.29 -3.53 5.84
N PHE A 53 -14.59 -2.84 4.74
CA PHE A 53 -15.08 -1.46 4.75
C PHE A 53 -16.33 -1.29 5.63
N MET A 54 -17.30 -2.19 5.47
CA MET A 54 -18.51 -2.21 6.30
C MET A 54 -18.16 -2.37 7.79
N LYS A 55 -17.19 -3.22 8.13
CA LYS A 55 -16.74 -3.41 9.52
C LYS A 55 -15.99 -2.21 10.08
N THR A 56 -15.27 -1.46 9.24
CA THR A 56 -14.52 -0.26 9.64
C THR A 56 -15.38 1.01 9.68
N THR A 57 -16.55 1.00 9.04
CA THR A 57 -17.45 2.17 8.97
C THR A 57 -18.87 1.85 9.43
N PRO A 58 -19.07 1.29 10.65
CA PRO A 58 -20.37 0.76 11.06
C PRO A 58 -21.50 1.81 11.06
N LYS A 59 -21.17 3.09 11.25
CA LYS A 59 -22.13 4.21 11.28
C LYS A 59 -22.66 4.64 9.90
N LEU A 60 -22.00 4.24 8.81
CA LEU A 60 -22.48 4.55 7.45
C LEU A 60 -23.69 3.67 7.10
N SER A 61 -24.75 4.27 6.56
CA SER A 61 -25.87 3.49 6.02
C SER A 61 -25.47 2.76 4.73
N GLN A 62 -26.18 1.69 4.36
CA GLN A 62 -25.85 0.94 3.13
C GLN A 62 -25.94 1.81 1.87
N ILE A 63 -26.90 2.74 1.82
CA ILE A 63 -27.06 3.69 0.70
C ILE A 63 -25.84 4.62 0.62
N GLN A 64 -25.33 5.11 1.75
CA GLN A 64 -24.12 5.95 1.78
C GLN A 64 -22.85 5.17 1.40
N ARG A 65 -22.82 3.84 1.60
CA ARG A 65 -21.69 2.99 1.19
C ARG A 65 -21.71 2.63 -0.30
N LEU A 66 -22.87 2.65 -0.94
CA LEU A 66 -23.04 2.27 -2.35
C LEU A 66 -22.04 2.94 -3.31
N PRO A 67 -21.82 4.27 -3.30
CA PRO A 67 -20.85 4.88 -4.20
C PRO A 67 -19.43 4.35 -3.97
N PHE A 68 -19.04 4.08 -2.73
CA PHE A 68 -17.74 3.49 -2.42
C PHE A 68 -17.63 2.05 -2.90
N TYR A 69 -18.68 1.24 -2.73
CA TYR A 69 -18.70 -0.13 -3.25
C TYR A 69 -18.52 -0.16 -4.78
N LEU A 70 -19.19 0.73 -5.51
CA LEU A 70 -19.03 0.81 -6.96
C LEU A 70 -17.58 1.13 -7.33
N VAL A 71 -16.97 2.12 -6.68
CA VAL A 71 -15.56 2.46 -6.91
C VAL A 71 -14.64 1.29 -6.54
N PHE A 72 -14.85 0.66 -5.38
CA PHE A 72 -13.96 -0.41 -4.88
C PHE A 72 -14.08 -1.71 -5.68
N LEU A 73 -15.26 -2.01 -6.23
CA LEU A 73 -15.47 -3.20 -7.05
C LEU A 73 -14.96 -3.03 -8.48
N PHE A 74 -15.12 -1.85 -9.07
CA PHE A 74 -14.90 -1.67 -10.51
C PHE A 74 -13.65 -0.84 -10.90
N TRP A 75 -13.00 -0.14 -9.96
CA TRP A 75 -11.82 0.67 -10.28
C TRP A 75 -10.50 -0.11 -10.14
N GLY A 76 -9.71 -0.17 -11.22
CA GLY A 76 -8.31 -0.65 -11.20
C GLY A 76 -8.17 -2.16 -11.07
N GLY A 77 -8.73 -2.94 -12.01
CA GLY A 77 -8.91 -4.40 -11.95
C GLY A 77 -7.66 -5.29 -11.93
N GLU A 78 -6.45 -4.76 -11.70
CA GLU A 78 -5.23 -5.57 -11.66
C GLU A 78 -5.04 -6.21 -10.27
N TYR A 79 -4.53 -7.44 -10.24
CA TYR A 79 -4.24 -8.17 -9.00
C TYR A 79 -3.31 -7.46 -8.02
N PRO A 80 -2.19 -6.84 -8.45
CA PRO A 80 -1.31 -6.10 -7.54
C PRO A 80 -2.03 -4.97 -6.79
N ILE A 81 -2.98 -4.31 -7.45
CA ILE A 81 -3.75 -3.22 -6.85
C ILE A 81 -4.77 -3.78 -5.86
N THR A 82 -5.49 -4.83 -6.28
CA THR A 82 -6.52 -5.49 -5.44
C THR A 82 -5.93 -6.07 -4.17
N THR A 83 -4.77 -6.73 -4.26
CA THR A 83 -4.05 -7.29 -3.09
C THR A 83 -3.54 -6.17 -2.18
N THR A 84 -2.99 -5.09 -2.74
CA THR A 84 -2.61 -3.89 -1.97
C THR A 84 -3.82 -3.30 -1.24
N PHE A 85 -4.96 -3.20 -1.91
CA PHE A 85 -6.18 -2.66 -1.32
C PHE A 85 -6.68 -3.53 -0.17
N LEU A 86 -6.65 -4.86 -0.31
CA LEU A 86 -7.00 -5.77 0.78
C LEU A 86 -6.08 -5.58 1.99
N ILE A 87 -4.77 -5.52 1.79
CA ILE A 87 -3.81 -5.30 2.88
C ILE A 87 -4.10 -3.97 3.59
N VAL A 88 -4.32 -2.89 2.83
CA VAL A 88 -4.64 -1.58 3.41
C VAL A 88 -5.97 -1.62 4.17
N ALA A 89 -6.99 -2.29 3.64
CA ALA A 89 -8.27 -2.43 4.33
C ALA A 89 -8.12 -3.17 5.67
N LEU A 90 -7.34 -4.25 5.69
CA LEU A 90 -7.03 -4.97 6.92
C LEU A 90 -6.22 -4.12 7.90
N LEU A 91 -5.20 -3.40 7.44
CA LEU A 91 -4.43 -2.47 8.26
C LEU A 91 -5.34 -1.43 8.90
N MET A 92 -6.22 -0.80 8.12
CA MET A 92 -7.18 0.19 8.63
C MET A 92 -8.18 -0.42 9.61
N TYR A 93 -8.61 -1.66 9.40
CA TYR A 93 -9.42 -2.39 10.37
C TYR A 93 -8.71 -2.57 11.72
N PHE A 94 -7.43 -2.96 11.69
CA PHE A 94 -6.64 -3.04 12.92
C PHE A 94 -6.35 -1.67 13.52
N PHE A 95 -6.14 -0.61 12.72
CA PHE A 95 -5.94 0.73 13.23
C PHE A 95 -7.21 1.28 13.90
N THR A 96 -8.36 1.20 13.26
CA THR A 96 -9.63 1.69 13.84
C THR A 96 -10.05 0.96 15.12
N ARG A 97 -9.76 -0.33 15.25
CA ARG A 97 -10.00 -1.08 16.50
C ARG A 97 -8.85 -0.98 17.50
N GLY A 98 -7.65 -0.71 17.00
CA GLY A 98 -6.40 -0.65 17.72
C GLY A 98 -6.08 0.71 18.30
N ILE A 99 -6.67 1.80 17.78
CA ILE A 99 -6.81 3.16 18.34
C ILE A 99 -6.45 3.32 19.83
N SER A 100 -7.50 3.11 20.63
CA SER A 100 -7.51 3.10 22.09
C SER A 100 -6.66 1.98 22.70
N SER A 101 -6.41 0.91 21.96
CA SER A 101 -5.57 -0.23 22.32
C SER A 101 -4.10 -0.06 21.93
N LEU A 102 -3.65 1.02 21.30
CA LEU A 102 -2.21 1.19 20.97
C LEU A 102 -1.36 1.26 22.25
N ARG A 103 -2.01 1.49 23.41
CA ARG A 103 -1.47 1.30 24.75
C ARG A 103 -1.30 -0.18 25.16
N ARG A 104 -2.12 -1.12 24.68
CA ARG A 104 -2.08 -2.56 24.97
C ARG A 104 -1.61 -3.39 23.77
N ILE A 105 -0.46 -4.05 23.97
CA ILE A 105 0.37 -4.71 22.95
C ILE A 105 -0.31 -5.90 22.25
N SER A 106 -1.26 -6.59 22.90
CA SER A 106 -1.82 -7.86 22.40
C SER A 106 -2.56 -7.76 21.06
N THR A 107 -3.10 -6.59 20.72
CA THR A 107 -3.92 -6.39 19.51
C THR A 107 -3.10 -6.02 18.27
N ILE A 108 -1.78 -5.85 18.42
CA ILE A 108 -0.86 -5.30 17.41
C ILE A 108 -0.06 -6.40 16.68
N GLY A 109 -0.09 -7.65 17.17
CA GLY A 109 0.75 -8.74 16.68
C GLY A 109 0.63 -9.08 15.18
N PHE A 110 -0.49 -8.74 14.53
CA PHE A 110 -0.70 -8.97 13.10
C PHE A 110 -0.14 -7.86 12.20
N LEU A 111 0.21 -6.68 12.73
CA LEU A 111 0.72 -5.57 11.91
C LEU A 111 2.05 -5.91 11.23
N PRO A 112 3.04 -6.55 11.88
CA PRO A 112 4.26 -6.96 11.19
C PRO A 112 3.99 -7.89 10.01
N LEU A 113 3.02 -8.81 10.14
CA LEU A 113 2.62 -9.68 9.04
C LEU A 113 2.01 -8.87 7.89
N LEU A 114 1.04 -8.00 8.18
CA LEU A 114 0.38 -7.20 7.15
C LEU A 114 1.34 -6.21 6.46
N PHE A 115 2.27 -5.60 7.19
CA PHE A 115 3.29 -4.76 6.58
C PHE A 115 4.33 -5.56 5.80
N GLY A 116 4.81 -6.69 6.31
CA GLY A 116 5.73 -7.57 5.60
C GLY A 116 5.15 -8.06 4.28
N LEU A 117 3.89 -8.48 4.29
CA LEU A 117 3.14 -8.85 3.09
C LEU A 117 2.84 -7.64 2.20
N GLY A 118 2.33 -6.55 2.76
CA GLY A 118 1.94 -5.36 2.00
C GLY A 118 3.09 -4.67 1.28
N LEU A 119 4.28 -4.64 1.88
CA LEU A 119 5.47 -4.12 1.22
C LEU A 119 5.89 -4.98 0.02
N LEU A 120 5.37 -6.20 -0.12
CA LEU A 120 5.56 -7.11 -1.25
C LEU A 120 4.40 -7.12 -2.25
N THR A 121 3.41 -6.22 -2.13
CA THR A 121 2.36 -6.06 -3.16
C THR A 121 2.76 -4.98 -4.18
N LYS A 122 2.37 -3.74 -3.93
CA LYS A 122 2.70 -2.53 -4.68
C LYS A 122 3.14 -1.45 -3.70
N PHE A 123 3.81 -0.44 -4.23
CA PHE A 123 4.48 0.59 -3.43
C PHE A 123 3.58 1.45 -2.55
N PHE A 124 2.24 1.41 -2.71
CA PHE A 124 1.32 2.24 -1.92
C PHE A 124 1.27 1.88 -0.42
N VAL A 125 1.77 0.72 0.00
CA VAL A 125 1.90 0.39 1.43
C VAL A 125 3.05 1.15 2.09
N ILE A 126 4.06 1.57 1.31
CA ILE A 126 5.23 2.33 1.80
C ILE A 126 4.83 3.59 2.58
N PRO A 127 4.00 4.52 2.07
CA PRO A 127 3.61 5.71 2.83
C PRO A 127 2.91 5.38 4.15
N ILE A 128 2.06 4.34 4.16
CA ILE A 128 1.35 3.89 5.37
C ILE A 128 2.32 3.33 6.40
N PHE A 129 3.29 2.53 5.94
CA PHE A 129 4.36 1.97 6.77
C PHE A 129 5.18 3.07 7.43
N PHE A 130 5.66 4.06 6.66
CA PHE A 130 6.46 5.14 7.19
C PHE A 130 5.66 6.02 8.16
N ALA A 131 4.41 6.38 7.83
CA ALA A 131 3.55 7.13 8.74
C ALA A 131 3.33 6.41 10.07
N PHE A 132 3.07 5.09 10.03
CA PHE A 132 2.86 4.28 11.22
C PHE A 132 4.10 4.14 12.10
N TYR A 133 5.23 3.73 11.52
CA TYR A 133 6.44 3.52 12.32
C TYR A 133 7.10 4.82 12.76
N TYR A 134 6.94 5.91 12.01
CA TYR A 134 7.33 7.25 12.48
C TYR A 134 6.52 7.64 13.72
N TYR A 135 5.20 7.48 13.67
CA TYR A 135 4.33 7.77 14.81
C TYR A 135 4.66 6.86 16.01
N LEU A 136 4.83 5.55 15.80
CA LEU A 136 5.17 4.59 16.84
C LEU A 136 6.51 4.90 17.52
N PHE A 137 7.53 5.26 16.73
CA PHE A 137 8.89 5.51 17.21
C PHE A 137 9.02 6.88 17.88
N PHE A 138 8.59 7.95 17.21
CA PHE A 138 8.82 9.32 17.67
C PHE A 138 7.71 9.86 18.57
N HIS A 139 6.43 9.62 18.23
CA HIS A 139 5.31 10.17 19.00
C HIS A 139 4.96 9.31 20.21
N LEU A 140 4.98 7.99 20.06
CA LEU A 140 4.68 7.06 21.16
C LEU A 140 5.94 6.59 21.93
N GLY A 141 7.14 6.88 21.44
CA GLY A 141 8.41 6.52 22.09
C GLY A 141 8.70 5.01 22.14
N LYS A 142 7.97 4.18 21.38
CA LYS A 142 8.02 2.71 21.42
C LYS A 142 9.17 2.14 20.58
N LYS A 143 10.41 2.54 20.90
CA LYS A 143 11.60 2.22 20.10
C LYS A 143 11.87 0.71 20.01
N ARG A 144 11.73 -0.01 21.13
CA ARG A 144 12.00 -1.45 21.20
C ARG A 144 11.00 -2.24 20.36
N GLU A 145 9.72 -1.90 20.50
CA GLU A 145 8.61 -2.54 19.79
C GLU A 145 8.71 -2.27 18.28
N THR A 146 9.03 -1.03 17.89
CA THR A 146 9.36 -0.69 16.50
C THR A 146 10.49 -1.59 15.99
N GLY A 147 11.58 -1.74 16.75
CA GLY A 147 12.68 -2.64 16.36
C GLY A 147 12.24 -4.09 16.15
N ILE A 148 11.46 -4.65 17.07
CA ILE A 148 10.92 -6.02 16.96
C ILE A 148 10.03 -6.16 15.72
N HIS A 149 9.15 -5.20 15.50
CA HIS A 149 8.28 -5.19 14.32
C HIS A 149 9.07 -5.13 13.02
N LEU A 150 10.07 -4.25 12.93
CA LEU A 150 10.91 -4.13 11.75
C LEU A 150 11.69 -5.42 11.46
N LEU A 151 12.19 -6.10 12.49
CA LEU A 151 12.81 -7.41 12.36
C LEU A 151 11.83 -8.47 11.84
N LEU A 152 10.61 -8.52 12.38
CA LEU A 152 9.57 -9.44 11.92
C LEU A 152 9.14 -9.16 10.47
N ILE A 153 8.95 -7.88 10.12
CA ILE A 153 8.63 -7.44 8.75
C ILE A 153 9.74 -7.86 7.79
N GLY A 154 11.00 -7.58 8.13
CA GLY A 154 12.16 -7.97 7.34
C GLY A 154 12.26 -9.48 7.18
N SER A 155 11.98 -10.25 8.24
CA SER A 155 12.00 -11.72 8.20
C SER A 155 10.91 -12.27 7.29
N ILE A 156 9.68 -11.76 7.39
CA ILE A 156 8.55 -12.17 6.54
C ILE A 156 8.83 -11.81 5.08
N ALA A 157 9.34 -10.61 4.83
CA ALA A 157 9.71 -10.17 3.49
C ALA A 157 10.79 -11.09 2.91
N LEU A 158 11.87 -11.33 3.65
CA LEU A 158 12.97 -12.20 3.23
C LEU A 158 12.48 -13.60 2.89
N LEU A 159 11.70 -14.24 3.77
CA LEU A 159 11.15 -15.58 3.56
C LEU A 159 10.31 -15.67 2.28
N MET A 160 9.52 -14.64 1.99
CA MET A 160 8.70 -14.58 0.77
C MET A 160 9.51 -14.33 -0.50
N LEU A 161 10.67 -13.66 -0.39
CA LEU A 161 11.54 -13.37 -1.53
C LEU A 161 12.50 -14.53 -1.87
N VAL A 162 12.85 -15.38 -0.89
CA VAL A 162 13.79 -16.50 -1.06
C VAL A 162 13.47 -17.41 -2.27
N PRO A 163 12.22 -17.85 -2.48
CA PRO A 163 11.88 -18.71 -3.63
C PRO A 163 12.13 -18.08 -5.00
N PHE A 164 12.24 -16.75 -5.07
CA PHE A 164 12.40 -15.99 -6.31
C PHE A 164 13.83 -15.51 -6.57
N GLY A 165 14.73 -15.71 -5.59
CA GLY A 165 16.10 -15.20 -5.62
C GLY A 165 16.16 -13.69 -5.34
N LEU A 166 16.78 -13.30 -4.23
CA LEU A 166 16.80 -11.91 -3.76
C LEU A 166 17.38 -10.92 -4.78
N GLY A 167 18.53 -11.28 -5.39
CA GLY A 167 19.16 -10.43 -6.42
C GLY A 167 18.23 -10.19 -7.61
N ASN A 168 17.57 -11.25 -8.09
CA ASN A 168 16.63 -11.14 -9.21
C ASN A 168 15.47 -10.20 -8.91
N VAL A 169 14.92 -10.25 -7.69
CA VAL A 169 13.81 -9.37 -7.28
C VAL A 169 14.28 -7.92 -7.15
N ILE A 170 15.47 -7.68 -6.59
CA ILE A 170 16.03 -6.33 -6.47
C ILE A 170 16.21 -5.72 -7.86
N ASP A 171 16.85 -6.45 -8.79
CA ASP A 171 17.14 -5.95 -10.13
C ASP A 171 15.86 -5.74 -10.95
N SER A 172 14.99 -6.74 -10.98
CA SER A 172 13.80 -6.76 -11.84
C SER A 172 12.65 -5.91 -11.31
N THR A 173 12.65 -5.56 -10.01
CA THR A 173 11.56 -4.79 -9.39
C THR A 173 12.03 -3.48 -8.78
N ILE A 174 13.00 -3.49 -7.87
CA ILE A 174 13.38 -2.26 -7.14
C ILE A 174 14.18 -1.32 -8.05
N LEU A 175 15.28 -1.79 -8.62
CA LEU A 175 16.16 -0.98 -9.47
C LEU A 175 15.48 -0.59 -10.78
N PHE A 176 14.71 -1.51 -11.39
CA PHE A 176 13.89 -1.21 -12.56
C PHE A 176 12.91 -0.05 -12.30
N ASN A 177 12.24 0.00 -11.15
CA ASN A 177 11.28 1.07 -10.86
C ASN A 177 11.95 2.42 -10.51
N LEU A 178 13.22 2.42 -10.11
CA LEU A 178 14.03 3.62 -9.88
C LEU A 178 14.69 4.15 -11.17
N ASN A 179 14.99 3.29 -12.13
CA ASN A 179 15.54 3.68 -13.43
C ASN A 179 14.43 4.15 -14.39
N LEU A 180 14.17 5.45 -14.37
CA LEU A 180 13.12 6.07 -15.18
C LEU A 180 13.33 5.92 -16.69
N GLY A 181 14.59 5.86 -17.15
CA GLY A 181 14.93 5.70 -18.57
C GLY A 181 14.51 4.32 -19.09
N GLN A 182 14.88 3.25 -18.39
CA GLN A 182 14.43 1.90 -18.75
C GLN A 182 12.92 1.74 -18.56
N ARG A 183 12.38 2.26 -17.46
CA ARG A 183 10.95 2.13 -17.19
C ARG A 183 10.08 2.84 -18.20
N ALA A 184 10.44 4.04 -18.65
CA ALA A 184 9.67 4.78 -19.65
C ALA A 184 9.59 4.05 -21.00
N VAL A 185 10.53 3.14 -21.28
CA VAL A 185 10.53 2.29 -22.48
C VAL A 185 9.60 1.08 -22.31
N TYR A 186 9.50 0.52 -21.10
CA TYR A 186 8.81 -0.77 -20.85
C TYR A 186 7.50 -0.67 -20.06
N ALA A 187 7.15 0.48 -19.51
CA ALA A 187 5.93 0.69 -18.73
C ALA A 187 5.39 2.11 -18.93
N THR A 188 4.06 2.26 -18.88
CA THR A 188 3.38 3.56 -18.99
C THR A 188 3.86 4.49 -17.88
N PHE A 189 4.67 5.49 -18.25
CA PHE A 189 5.06 6.56 -17.35
C PHE A 189 3.87 7.53 -17.22
N TYR A 190 3.39 7.74 -15.99
CA TYR A 190 2.46 8.83 -15.69
C TYR A 190 3.29 10.02 -15.21
N PRO A 191 3.71 10.94 -16.11
CA PRO A 191 4.43 12.12 -15.68
C PRO A 191 3.54 12.92 -14.74
N ASN A 192 3.92 13.01 -13.48
CA ASN A 192 3.32 13.98 -12.58
C ASN A 192 3.92 15.37 -12.83
N VAL A 193 3.29 16.40 -12.28
CA VAL A 193 3.67 17.81 -12.49
C VAL A 193 5.16 18.05 -12.24
N PHE A 194 5.74 17.42 -11.21
CA PHE A 194 7.16 17.58 -10.86
C PHE A 194 8.09 16.88 -11.86
N SER A 195 7.76 15.67 -12.28
CA SER A 195 8.54 14.93 -13.27
C SER A 195 8.58 15.64 -14.63
N GLY A 196 7.46 16.27 -15.04
CA GLY A 196 7.37 17.03 -16.27
C GLY A 196 8.22 18.30 -16.23
N LEU A 197 8.18 19.03 -15.11
CA LEU A 197 9.00 20.23 -14.91
C LEU A 197 10.49 19.90 -14.88
N LEU A 198 10.90 18.85 -14.17
CA LEU A 198 12.30 18.43 -14.10
C LEU A 198 12.83 17.97 -15.45
N LYS A 199 12.00 17.27 -16.24
CA LYS A 199 12.34 16.94 -17.63
C LYS A 199 12.53 18.19 -18.48
N TRP A 200 11.68 19.20 -18.33
CA TRP A 200 11.77 20.44 -19.09
C TRP A 200 13.10 21.19 -18.84
N ILE A 201 13.62 21.14 -17.62
CA ILE A 201 14.91 21.75 -17.26
C ILE A 201 16.11 20.79 -17.39
N GLY A 202 15.92 19.59 -17.97
CA GLY A 202 16.99 18.61 -18.23
C GLY A 202 17.51 17.87 -16.99
N LEU A 203 16.72 17.78 -15.93
CA LEU A 203 17.08 17.15 -14.64
C LEU A 203 16.29 15.85 -14.36
N GLU A 204 15.79 15.16 -15.39
CA GLU A 204 15.04 13.90 -15.22
C GLU A 204 15.82 12.78 -14.50
N SER A 205 17.15 12.75 -14.65
CA SER A 205 18.01 11.70 -14.09
C SER A 205 18.08 11.73 -12.55
N VAL A 206 17.91 12.91 -11.93
CA VAL A 206 17.95 13.08 -10.47
C VAL A 206 16.57 13.03 -9.83
N TYR A 207 15.50 13.03 -10.63
CA TYR A 207 14.13 13.14 -10.13
C TYR A 207 13.76 12.01 -9.15
N GLY A 208 14.17 10.77 -9.41
CA GLY A 208 13.89 9.64 -8.51
C GLY A 208 14.43 9.87 -7.08
N VAL A 209 15.64 10.45 -6.98
CA VAL A 209 16.26 10.79 -5.69
C VAL A 209 15.53 11.95 -5.01
N LEU A 210 15.19 13.00 -5.77
CA LEU A 210 14.43 14.15 -5.25
C LEU A 210 13.03 13.73 -4.75
N ALA A 211 12.36 12.85 -5.48
CA ALA A 211 11.06 12.29 -5.11
C ALA A 211 11.14 11.48 -3.80
N ALA A 212 12.14 10.61 -3.67
CA ALA A 212 12.37 9.86 -2.44
C ALA A 212 12.71 10.78 -1.26
N GLY A 213 13.58 11.77 -1.46
CA GLY A 213 13.93 12.75 -0.43
C GLY A 213 12.72 13.60 0.01
N GLY A 214 11.94 14.10 -0.94
CA GLY A 214 10.72 14.87 -0.66
C GLY A 214 9.66 14.03 0.07
N PHE A 215 9.51 12.76 -0.29
CA PHE A 215 8.64 11.83 0.44
C PHE A 215 9.11 11.64 1.88
N LEU A 216 10.39 11.33 2.11
CA LEU A 216 10.92 11.15 3.47
C LEU A 216 10.79 12.45 4.30
N PHE A 217 11.03 13.60 3.68
CA PHE A 217 10.79 14.89 4.32
C PHE A 217 9.32 15.06 4.74
N SER A 218 8.36 14.68 3.88
CA SER A 218 6.93 14.76 4.19
C SER A 218 6.53 13.93 5.41
N VAL A 219 7.16 12.77 5.63
CA VAL A 219 6.91 11.92 6.80
C VAL A 219 7.22 12.65 8.10
N GLY A 220 8.33 13.42 8.12
CA GLY A 220 8.77 14.18 9.28
C GLY A 220 8.12 15.56 9.43
N PHE A 221 7.59 16.13 8.35
CA PHE A 221 7.10 17.52 8.34
C PHE A 221 5.75 17.72 9.06
N PHE A 222 4.81 16.78 8.90
CA PHE A 222 3.44 16.98 9.37
C PHE A 222 3.19 16.31 10.73
N ASP A 223 3.02 17.07 11.80
CA ASP A 223 2.75 16.56 13.16
C ASP A 223 1.28 16.65 13.57
N GLY A 224 0.38 16.16 12.71
CA GLY A 224 -1.02 15.96 13.07
C GLY A 224 -1.31 14.57 13.65
N ASP A 225 -2.59 14.33 13.95
CA ASP A 225 -3.11 13.02 14.36
C ASP A 225 -2.68 11.91 13.38
N TYR A 226 -2.55 10.69 13.90
CA TYR A 226 -2.09 9.50 13.21
C TYR A 226 -2.73 9.32 11.83
N PHE A 227 -4.05 9.39 11.73
CA PHE A 227 -4.73 9.21 10.45
C PHE A 227 -4.50 10.38 9.50
N LYS A 228 -4.43 11.62 10.00
CA LYS A 228 -4.12 12.79 9.19
C LYS A 228 -2.69 12.71 8.64
N LYS A 229 -1.73 12.28 9.45
CA LYS A 229 -0.34 12.04 9.02
C LYS A 229 -0.29 10.96 7.95
N MET A 230 -1.01 9.86 8.13
CA MET A 230 -1.10 8.80 7.10
C MET A 230 -1.69 9.33 5.79
N ILE A 231 -2.81 10.04 5.83
CA ILE A 231 -3.42 10.63 4.63
C ILE A 231 -2.45 11.59 3.94
N TYR A 232 -1.82 12.49 4.70
CA TYR A 232 -0.84 13.45 4.19
C TYR A 232 0.32 12.73 3.48
N VAL A 233 0.95 11.76 4.14
CA VAL A 233 2.09 11.00 3.60
C VAL A 233 1.67 10.19 2.36
N CYS A 234 0.47 9.61 2.34
CA CYS A 234 -0.07 8.94 1.14
C CYS A 234 -0.28 9.92 -0.02
N PHE A 235 -0.80 11.12 0.23
CA PHE A 235 -0.92 12.16 -0.79
C PHE A 235 0.46 12.61 -1.29
N SER A 236 1.41 12.89 -0.40
CA SER A 236 2.78 13.24 -0.77
C SER A 236 3.43 12.15 -1.61
N PHE A 237 3.23 10.88 -1.27
CA PHE A 237 3.69 9.74 -2.07
C PHE A 237 3.06 9.74 -3.47
N MET A 238 1.74 9.91 -3.59
CA MET A 238 1.05 10.00 -4.89
C MET A 238 1.41 11.24 -5.71
N ILE A 239 1.94 12.29 -5.10
CA ILE A 239 2.33 13.52 -5.82
C ILE A 239 3.79 13.45 -6.25
N LEU A 240 4.66 12.94 -5.38
CA LEU A 240 6.11 13.02 -5.56
C LEU A 240 6.68 11.79 -6.23
N MET A 241 6.12 10.60 -6.01
CA MET A 241 6.77 9.39 -6.51
C MET A 241 6.82 9.39 -8.04
N PRO A 242 7.91 8.89 -8.64
CA PRO A 242 8.05 8.91 -10.09
C PRO A 242 7.01 8.10 -10.83
N THR A 243 6.26 7.26 -10.10
CA THR A 243 5.14 6.55 -10.66
C THR A 243 3.93 6.56 -9.74
N PRO A 244 3.20 7.68 -9.75
CA PRO A 244 1.97 7.77 -9.02
C PRO A 244 0.90 7.09 -9.84
N GLU A 245 0.58 5.85 -9.49
CA GLU A 245 -0.41 5.09 -10.23
C GLU A 245 -1.81 5.59 -9.80
N PRO A 246 -2.63 6.21 -10.68
CA PRO A 246 -3.96 6.75 -10.33
C PRO A 246 -4.91 5.67 -9.78
N GLN A 247 -4.58 4.41 -10.05
CA GLN A 247 -5.26 3.24 -9.50
C GLN A 247 -5.22 3.10 -7.97
N PHE A 248 -4.37 3.87 -7.26
CA PHE A 248 -4.40 3.92 -5.80
C PHE A 248 -5.43 4.91 -5.23
N LEU A 249 -6.08 5.74 -6.06
CA LEU A 249 -7.11 6.68 -5.59
C LEU A 249 -8.23 6.02 -4.78
N PRO A 250 -8.80 4.86 -5.16
CA PRO A 250 -9.79 4.17 -4.33
C PRO A 250 -9.27 3.81 -2.93
N ILE A 251 -8.00 3.40 -2.83
CA ILE A 251 -7.36 3.05 -1.56
C ILE A 251 -7.20 4.31 -0.70
N LEU A 252 -6.79 5.43 -1.29
CA LEU A 252 -6.70 6.71 -0.61
C LEU A 252 -8.07 7.20 -0.12
N PHE A 253 -9.11 7.13 -0.96
CA PHE A 253 -10.48 7.47 -0.57
C PHE A 253 -10.98 6.58 0.57
N TYR A 254 -10.69 5.28 0.52
CA TYR A 254 -11.00 4.36 1.59
C TYR A 254 -10.36 4.81 2.92
N ILE A 255 -9.06 5.14 2.92
CA ILE A 255 -8.35 5.62 4.13
C ILE A 255 -9.01 6.90 4.66
N VAL A 256 -9.30 7.88 3.80
CA VAL A 256 -9.93 9.16 4.18
C VAL A 256 -11.29 8.93 4.83
N VAL A 257 -12.13 8.09 4.24
CA VAL A 257 -13.46 7.81 4.77
C VAL A 257 -13.35 7.09 6.11
N VAL A 258 -12.53 6.03 6.19
CA VAL A 258 -12.35 5.29 7.44
C VAL A 258 -11.82 6.20 8.56
N SER A 259 -10.83 7.05 8.26
CA SER A 259 -10.30 8.05 9.21
C SER A 259 -11.40 8.97 9.76
N LYS A 260 -12.20 9.57 8.88
CA LYS A 260 -13.28 10.49 9.28
C LYS A 260 -14.30 9.83 10.21
N TYR A 261 -14.67 8.58 9.93
CA TYR A 261 -15.65 7.84 10.72
C TYR A 261 -15.06 7.21 11.99
N SER A 262 -13.74 6.98 12.03
CA SER A 262 -13.02 6.56 13.23
C SER A 262 -12.88 7.69 14.26
N GLU A 263 -12.49 8.90 13.85
CA GLU A 263 -12.45 10.08 14.74
C GLU A 263 -13.84 10.38 15.35
N SER A 264 -14.89 10.19 14.55
CA SER A 264 -16.28 10.33 15.00
C SER A 264 -16.73 9.22 15.96
N TYR A 265 -15.99 8.11 16.05
CA TYR A 265 -16.27 7.03 17.01
C TYR A 265 -15.72 7.40 18.38
N GLU A 266 -14.46 7.83 18.45
CA GLU A 266 -13.79 8.20 19.70
C GLU A 266 -14.44 9.39 20.42
N ARG A 267 -14.87 10.42 19.68
CA ARG A 267 -15.58 11.58 20.27
C ARG A 267 -16.95 11.21 20.88
N VAL A 268 -17.63 10.20 20.36
CA VAL A 268 -18.96 9.78 20.82
C VAL A 268 -18.87 8.80 21.99
N THR A 269 -17.82 7.99 22.07
CA THR A 269 -17.60 7.07 23.20
C THR A 269 -16.94 7.76 24.40
N HIS A 270 -16.26 8.89 24.21
CA HIS A 270 -15.66 9.68 25.27
C HIS A 270 -16.05 11.17 25.18
N PRO A 271 -17.35 11.52 25.31
CA PRO A 271 -17.81 12.90 25.21
C PRO A 271 -17.28 13.80 26.35
N PHE A 272 -16.74 13.24 27.42
CA PHE A 272 -16.29 13.96 28.61
C PHE A 272 -14.79 14.29 28.66
N LEU A 273 -14.03 14.00 27.60
CA LEU A 273 -12.58 14.26 27.56
C LEU A 273 -12.17 15.39 26.58
N SER A 274 -13.12 16.06 25.92
CA SER A 274 -12.78 17.11 24.94
C SER A 274 -12.61 18.52 25.53
N ASP A 275 -12.84 18.73 26.83
CA ASP A 275 -12.67 20.03 27.48
C ASP A 275 -11.81 19.90 28.75
N ARG A 276 -10.50 19.65 28.59
CA ARG A 276 -9.44 20.03 29.54
C ARG A 276 -8.11 20.22 28.83
#